data_AF-A0A9E4FYK4-F1
#
_entry.id   AF-A0A9E4FYK4-F1
#
_cell.length_a   1.000
_cell.length_b   1.000
_cell.length_c   1.000
_cell.angle_alpha   90.00
_cell.angle_beta   90.00
_cell.angle_gamma   90.00
#
_symmetry.space_group_name_H-M   'P 1'
#
loop_
_entity.id
_entity.type
_entity.pdbx_description
1 polymer ?
#
loop_
_entity_poly.entity_id
_entity_poly.type
_entity_poly.pdbx_seq_one_letter_code
_entity_poly.pdbx_strand_id
1 'polypeptide(L)'
;MMFLRDFARRVPAWDASVKASLALALLLFVLLMALGLGGPPALRLPARIGAFGVLVTGQLLFLWGNRREISPYHQAQQRFIAGDFRDAKAILEARPATSRESADALVLLGNAYRHLAQFDQSRSVLERALALNPRHHLAHFSLGKLCLILGHYAAARESIALALELGAPAIVRFELGQACFLAGDEDAARRCFSDLPAEYSDEQEQSLLLTYYLHRLGAAERPQAGMISAGLENIRMDAAKYADTTYSDHLAQVLLHLEQWLAAA
;
A
#
# COMPACT_ATOMS: atom_id res chain seq x y z
N MET A 1 -20.91 -7.13 -25.17
CA MET A 1 -20.17 -6.02 -25.83
C MET A 1 -19.04 -5.42 -24.97
N MET A 2 -19.15 -5.39 -23.63
CA MET A 2 -18.15 -4.81 -22.72
C MET A 2 -16.78 -5.55 -22.74
N PHE A 3 -16.80 -6.88 -22.84
CA PHE A 3 -15.59 -7.72 -22.88
C PHE A 3 -14.67 -7.45 -24.09
N LEU A 4 -15.26 -7.13 -25.25
CA LEU A 4 -14.52 -6.87 -26.50
C LEU A 4 -13.76 -5.54 -26.48
N ARG A 5 -14.27 -4.53 -25.76
CA ARG A 5 -13.61 -3.21 -25.64
C ARG A 5 -12.38 -3.27 -24.74
N ASP A 6 -12.49 -3.95 -23.61
CA ASP A 6 -11.34 -4.16 -22.72
C ASP A 6 -10.30 -5.09 -23.37
N PHE A 7 -10.75 -6.11 -24.11
CA PHE A 7 -9.89 -6.99 -24.90
C PHE A 7 -9.06 -6.20 -25.93
N ALA A 8 -9.70 -5.34 -26.73
CA ALA A 8 -9.02 -4.57 -27.77
C ALA A 8 -7.98 -3.58 -27.22
N ARG A 9 -8.13 -3.12 -25.97
CA ARG A 9 -7.16 -2.21 -25.32
C ARG A 9 -5.91 -2.92 -24.82
N ARG A 10 -5.98 -4.21 -24.48
CA ARG A 10 -4.88 -4.97 -23.87
C ARG A 10 -3.99 -5.67 -24.88
N VAL A 11 -4.56 -6.11 -26.01
CA VAL A 11 -3.82 -6.80 -27.09
C VAL A 11 -2.59 -6.03 -27.60
N PRO A 12 -2.60 -4.68 -27.76
CA PRO A 12 -1.41 -3.95 -28.24
C PRO A 12 -0.16 -4.13 -27.37
N ALA A 13 -0.35 -4.26 -26.05
CA ALA A 13 0.73 -4.39 -25.06
C ALA A 13 1.36 -5.79 -25.01
N TRP A 14 0.77 -6.78 -25.69
CA TRP A 14 1.28 -8.14 -25.70
C TRP A 14 2.52 -8.29 -26.59
N ASP A 15 3.31 -9.32 -26.30
CA ASP A 15 4.46 -9.70 -27.14
C ASP A 15 4.00 -9.99 -28.58
N ALA A 16 4.84 -9.64 -29.57
CA ALA A 16 4.53 -9.81 -30.99
C ALA A 16 4.19 -11.26 -31.37
N SER A 17 4.85 -12.22 -30.72
CA SER A 17 4.60 -13.66 -30.89
C SER A 17 3.19 -14.05 -30.45
N VAL A 18 2.71 -13.56 -29.30
CA VAL A 18 1.35 -13.84 -28.79
C VAL A 18 0.29 -13.24 -29.70
N LYS A 19 0.52 -12.00 -30.17
CA LYS A 19 -0.37 -11.34 -31.13
C LYS A 19 -0.51 -12.16 -32.41
N ALA A 20 0.61 -12.63 -32.96
CA ALA A 20 0.62 -13.47 -34.16
C ALA A 20 -0.09 -14.82 -33.92
N SER A 21 0.17 -15.50 -32.79
CA SER A 21 -0.48 -16.76 -32.44
C SER A 21 -1.99 -16.62 -32.25
N LEU A 22 -2.45 -15.52 -31.61
CA LEU A 22 -3.87 -15.24 -31.43
C LEU A 22 -4.56 -14.95 -32.77
N ALA A 23 -3.92 -14.18 -33.65
CA ALA A 23 -4.45 -13.88 -34.98
C ALA A 23 -4.59 -15.15 -35.83
N LEU A 24 -3.58 -16.04 -35.80
CA LEU A 24 -3.62 -17.33 -36.49
C LEU A 24 -4.72 -18.24 -35.92
N ALA A 25 -4.85 -18.30 -34.59
CA ALA A 25 -5.91 -19.06 -33.94
C ALA A 25 -7.30 -18.54 -34.34
N LEU A 26 -7.51 -17.23 -34.40
CA LEU A 26 -8.79 -16.65 -34.80
C LEU A 26 -9.11 -16.95 -36.28
N LEU A 27 -8.11 -16.89 -37.15
CA LEU A 27 -8.26 -17.24 -38.57
C LEU A 27 -8.60 -18.72 -38.77
N LEU A 28 -7.90 -19.62 -38.07
CA LEU A 28 -8.19 -21.06 -38.10
C LEU A 28 -9.59 -21.37 -37.54
N PHE A 29 -10.00 -20.69 -36.47
CA PHE A 29 -11.33 -20.83 -35.89
C PHE A 29 -12.42 -20.48 -36.91
N VAL A 30 -12.29 -19.35 -37.60
CA VAL A 30 -13.26 -18.92 -38.63
C VAL A 30 -13.32 -19.93 -39.79
N LEU A 31 -12.17 -20.41 -40.27
CA LEU A 31 -12.10 -21.39 -41.35
C LEU A 31 -12.77 -22.71 -40.94
N LEU A 32 -12.47 -23.22 -39.74
CA LEU A 32 -13.04 -24.46 -39.22
C LEU A 32 -14.54 -24.33 -38.92
N MET A 33 -15.00 -23.16 -38.45
CA MET A 33 -16.42 -22.89 -38.28
C MET A 33 -17.17 -22.86 -39.61
N ALA A 34 -16.61 -22.24 -40.65
CA ALA A 34 -17.20 -22.23 -41.99
C ALA A 34 -17.32 -23.65 -42.58
N LEU A 35 -16.28 -24.47 -42.44
CA LEU A 35 -16.28 -25.89 -42.80
C LEU A 35 -17.27 -26.72 -41.97
N GLY A 36 -17.38 -26.45 -40.67
CA GLY A 36 -18.27 -27.16 -39.75
C GLY A 36 -19.77 -26.87 -39.97
N LEU A 37 -20.09 -25.72 -40.56
CA LEU A 37 -21.46 -25.26 -40.87
C LEU A 37 -21.85 -25.56 -42.31
N GLY A 38 -21.00 -25.24 -43.29
CA GLY A 38 -21.31 -25.32 -44.73
C GLY A 38 -20.55 -26.38 -45.51
N GLY A 39 -19.57 -27.05 -44.92
CA GLY A 39 -18.71 -28.01 -45.61
C GLY A 39 -19.36 -29.38 -45.89
N PRO A 40 -18.62 -30.28 -46.55
CA PRO A 40 -19.05 -31.65 -46.83
C PRO A 40 -19.38 -32.43 -45.55
N PRO A 41 -20.41 -33.30 -45.54
CA PRO A 41 -20.86 -34.00 -44.32
C PRO A 41 -19.74 -34.74 -43.57
N ALA A 42 -18.82 -35.37 -44.32
CA ALA A 42 -17.68 -36.12 -43.77
C ALA A 42 -16.68 -35.25 -42.99
N LEU A 43 -16.60 -33.94 -43.28
CA LEU A 43 -15.64 -33.03 -42.66
C LEU A 43 -16.26 -32.18 -41.54
N ARG A 44 -17.59 -32.16 -41.39
CA ARG A 44 -18.28 -31.28 -40.42
C ARG A 44 -17.91 -31.58 -38.98
N LEU A 45 -17.93 -32.86 -38.57
CA LEU A 45 -17.62 -33.25 -37.20
C LEU A 45 -16.14 -33.02 -36.84
N PRO A 46 -15.15 -33.45 -37.67
CA PRO A 46 -13.75 -33.10 -37.45
C PRO A 46 -13.51 -31.58 -37.38
N ALA A 47 -14.16 -30.80 -38.25
CA ALA A 47 -14.03 -29.34 -38.26
C ALA A 47 -14.57 -28.69 -36.97
N ARG A 48 -15.69 -29.18 -36.42
CA ARG A 48 -16.23 -28.70 -35.13
C ARG A 48 -15.33 -29.03 -33.96
N ILE A 49 -14.76 -30.25 -33.93
CA ILE A 49 -13.79 -30.65 -32.90
C ILE A 49 -12.54 -29.77 -32.99
N GLY A 50 -12.04 -29.52 -34.20
CA GLY A 50 -10.93 -28.60 -34.44
C GLY A 50 -11.22 -27.18 -33.98
N ALA A 51 -12.40 -26.64 -34.31
CA ALA A 51 -12.82 -25.31 -33.88
C ALA A 51 -12.87 -25.19 -32.35
N PHE A 52 -13.36 -26.23 -31.66
CA PHE A 52 -13.34 -26.27 -30.20
C PHE A 52 -11.91 -26.30 -29.64
N GLY A 53 -11.01 -27.09 -30.23
CA GLY A 53 -9.60 -27.11 -29.83
C GLY A 53 -8.92 -25.75 -29.97
N VAL A 54 -9.14 -25.07 -31.10
CA VAL A 54 -8.62 -23.71 -31.35
C VAL A 54 -9.21 -22.69 -30.38
N LEU A 55 -10.48 -22.83 -29.99
CA LEU A 55 -11.11 -21.98 -28.97
C LEU A 55 -10.38 -22.11 -27.61
N VAL A 56 -10.12 -23.33 -27.16
CA VAL A 56 -9.38 -23.59 -25.91
C VAL A 56 -7.96 -23.05 -26.00
N THR A 57 -7.25 -23.28 -27.12
CA THR A 57 -5.91 -22.72 -27.32
C THR A 57 -5.92 -21.19 -27.33
N GLY A 58 -6.93 -20.56 -27.95
CA GLY A 58 -7.12 -19.12 -27.93
C GLY A 58 -7.35 -18.58 -26.51
N GLN A 59 -8.09 -19.31 -25.68
CA GLN A 59 -8.28 -18.97 -24.27
C GLN A 59 -6.97 -19.08 -23.47
N LEU A 60 -6.15 -20.11 -23.72
CA LEU A 60 -4.84 -20.25 -23.08
C LEU A 60 -3.86 -19.15 -23.53
N LEU A 61 -3.84 -18.80 -24.81
CA LEU A 61 -3.06 -17.68 -25.34
C LEU A 61 -3.49 -16.35 -24.72
N PHE A 62 -4.79 -16.15 -24.50
CA PHE A 62 -5.32 -14.98 -23.81
C PHE A 62 -4.81 -14.91 -22.36
N LEU A 63 -4.91 -16.01 -21.61
CA LEU A 63 -4.38 -16.07 -20.24
C LEU A 63 -2.87 -15.83 -20.21
N TRP A 64 -2.13 -16.36 -21.18
CA TRP A 64 -0.68 -16.18 -21.28
C TRP A 64 -0.29 -14.76 -21.68
N GLY A 65 -1.01 -14.14 -22.62
CA GLY A 65 -0.79 -12.74 -23.01
C GLY A 65 -1.05 -11.78 -21.85
N ASN A 66 -2.00 -12.12 -20.99
CA ASN A 66 -2.35 -11.34 -19.81
C ASN A 66 -1.55 -11.71 -18.54
N ARG A 67 -0.65 -12.70 -18.59
CA ARG A 67 0.06 -13.24 -17.42
C ARG A 67 0.99 -12.23 -16.72
N ARG A 68 1.41 -11.18 -17.45
CA ARG A 68 2.29 -10.12 -16.96
C ARG A 68 1.53 -8.85 -16.56
N GLU A 69 0.21 -8.82 -16.73
CA GLU A 69 -0.61 -7.67 -16.37
C GLU A 69 -0.77 -7.64 -14.83
N ILE A 70 0.20 -7.02 -14.17
CA ILE A 70 0.13 -6.70 -12.74
C ILE A 70 -1.04 -5.72 -12.58
N SER A 71 -2.02 -6.04 -11.73
CA SER A 71 -3.12 -5.12 -11.42
C SER A 71 -2.56 -3.73 -11.09
N PRO A 72 -3.15 -2.62 -11.56
CA PRO A 72 -2.67 -1.27 -11.23
C PRO A 72 -2.45 -1.07 -9.74
N TYR A 73 -3.25 -1.73 -8.90
CA TYR A 73 -3.04 -1.79 -7.45
C TYR A 73 -1.70 -2.41 -7.07
N HIS A 74 -1.36 -3.59 -7.58
CA HIS A 74 -0.09 -4.26 -7.28
C HIS A 74 1.10 -3.49 -7.85
N GLN A 75 0.96 -2.85 -9.01
CA GLN A 75 2.01 -2.01 -9.58
C GLN A 75 2.25 -0.78 -8.69
N ALA A 76 1.17 -0.12 -8.26
CA ALA A 76 1.28 1.00 -7.31
C ALA A 76 1.85 0.55 -5.97
N GLN A 77 1.49 -0.64 -5.48
CA GLN A 77 2.00 -1.18 -4.24
C GLN A 77 3.51 -1.46 -4.34
N GLN A 78 3.99 -2.01 -5.46
CA GLN A 78 5.42 -2.19 -5.71
C GLN A 78 6.17 -0.86 -5.72
N ARG A 79 5.64 0.15 -6.42
CA ARG A 79 6.22 1.51 -6.42
C ARG A 79 6.21 2.13 -5.04
N PHE A 80 5.14 1.93 -4.27
CA PHE A 80 5.03 2.42 -2.91
C PHE A 80 6.10 1.80 -1.99
N ILE A 81 6.30 0.48 -2.07
CA ILE A 81 7.33 -0.23 -1.30
C ILE A 81 8.74 0.21 -1.74
N ALA A 82 8.94 0.53 -3.02
CA ALA A 82 10.20 1.07 -3.54
C ALA A 82 10.46 2.53 -3.11
N GLY A 83 9.50 3.20 -2.45
CA GLY A 83 9.60 4.62 -2.08
C GLY A 83 9.22 5.59 -3.19
N ASP A 84 8.83 5.10 -4.37
CA ASP A 84 8.39 5.89 -5.53
C ASP A 84 6.93 6.38 -5.33
N PHE A 85 6.68 7.17 -4.29
CA PHE A 85 5.32 7.60 -3.91
C PHE A 85 4.61 8.41 -5.00
N ARG A 86 5.36 9.17 -5.81
CA ARG A 86 4.81 9.93 -6.95
C ARG A 86 4.25 9.00 -8.02
N ASP A 87 4.98 7.95 -8.36
CA ASP A 87 4.55 6.96 -9.36
C ASP A 87 3.39 6.13 -8.83
N ALA A 88 3.46 5.70 -7.57
CA ALA A 88 2.38 4.97 -6.91
C ALA A 88 1.07 5.79 -6.94
N LYS A 89 1.16 7.09 -6.61
CA LYS A 89 0.04 8.03 -6.71
C LYS A 89 -0.49 8.12 -8.14
N ALA A 90 0.38 8.37 -9.12
CA ALA A 90 -0.03 8.54 -10.51
C ALA A 90 -0.74 7.29 -11.07
N ILE A 91 -0.28 6.09 -10.74
CA ILE A 91 -0.91 4.82 -11.15
C ILE A 91 -2.31 4.69 -10.54
N LEU A 92 -2.48 5.05 -9.27
CA LEU A 92 -3.75 4.95 -8.56
C LEU A 92 -4.75 6.03 -8.99
N GLU A 93 -4.28 7.24 -9.33
CA GLU A 93 -5.11 8.32 -9.88
C GLU A 93 -5.53 8.06 -11.33
N ALA A 94 -4.67 7.44 -12.14
CA ALA A 94 -4.95 7.12 -13.54
C ALA A 94 -5.98 5.99 -13.73
N ARG A 95 -6.59 5.50 -12.65
CA ARG A 95 -7.60 4.45 -12.72
C ARG A 95 -8.81 4.92 -13.53
N PRO A 96 -9.30 4.13 -14.49
CA PRO A 96 -10.50 4.48 -15.23
C PRO A 96 -11.69 4.68 -14.29
N ALA A 97 -12.55 5.68 -14.55
CA ALA A 97 -13.76 5.96 -13.77
C ALA A 97 -14.73 4.75 -13.69
N THR A 98 -14.58 3.78 -14.58
CA THR A 98 -15.36 2.53 -14.61
C THR A 98 -14.78 1.43 -13.72
N SER A 99 -13.58 1.60 -13.19
CA SER A 99 -12.98 0.63 -12.27
C SER A 99 -13.64 0.76 -10.90
N ARG A 100 -14.08 -0.36 -10.32
CA ARG A 100 -14.62 -0.37 -8.96
C ARG A 100 -13.51 0.08 -8.00
N GLU A 101 -13.78 1.14 -7.24
CA GLU A 101 -12.91 1.56 -6.15
C GLU A 101 -12.86 0.45 -5.09
N SER A 102 -11.65 0.16 -4.61
CA SER A 102 -11.43 -0.72 -3.47
C SER A 102 -10.92 0.12 -2.32
N ALA A 103 -11.39 -0.17 -1.10
CA ALA A 103 -10.88 0.49 0.10
C ALA A 103 -9.35 0.34 0.21
N ASP A 104 -8.79 -0.83 -0.12
CA ASP A 104 -7.32 -1.05 -0.13
C ASP A 104 -6.57 -0.09 -1.06
N ALA A 105 -7.12 0.14 -2.27
CA ALA A 105 -6.50 1.01 -3.25
C ALA A 105 -6.58 2.49 -2.83
N LEU A 106 -7.68 2.89 -2.19
CA LEU A 106 -7.82 4.22 -1.60
C LEU A 106 -6.89 4.40 -0.40
N VAL A 107 -6.73 3.39 0.46
CA VAL A 107 -5.76 3.42 1.57
C VAL A 107 -4.33 3.61 1.05
N LEU A 108 -3.95 2.85 0.01
CA LEU A 108 -2.63 2.99 -0.59
C LEU A 108 -2.43 4.38 -1.21
N LEU A 109 -3.45 4.94 -1.87
CA LEU A 109 -3.41 6.28 -2.45
C LEU A 109 -3.31 7.36 -1.36
N GLY A 110 -4.10 7.25 -0.29
CA GLY A 110 -4.02 8.14 0.87
C GLY A 110 -2.64 8.10 1.52
N ASN A 111 -2.07 6.90 1.69
CA ASN A 111 -0.70 6.76 2.17
C ASN A 111 0.31 7.41 1.22
N ALA A 112 0.16 7.26 -0.10
CA ALA A 112 1.05 7.92 -1.06
C ALA A 112 0.96 9.46 -0.94
N TYR A 113 -0.25 10.03 -0.81
CA TYR A 113 -0.44 11.45 -0.55
C TYR A 113 0.23 11.90 0.75
N ARG A 114 0.06 11.15 1.85
CA ARG A 114 0.70 11.44 3.15
C ARG A 114 2.22 11.47 3.04
N HIS A 115 2.82 10.50 2.34
CA HIS A 115 4.28 10.47 2.12
C HIS A 115 4.79 11.63 1.25
N LEU A 116 3.91 12.22 0.44
CA LEU A 116 4.19 13.41 -0.37
C LEU A 116 3.81 14.73 0.35
N ALA A 117 3.51 14.68 1.65
CA ALA A 117 3.03 15.80 2.46
C ALA A 117 1.73 16.47 1.94
N GLN A 118 0.95 15.75 1.13
CA GLN A 118 -0.34 16.20 0.59
C GLN A 118 -1.48 15.78 1.54
N PHE A 119 -1.52 16.40 2.72
CA PHE A 119 -2.32 15.93 3.85
C PHE A 119 -3.83 16.02 3.63
N ASP A 120 -4.32 17.08 2.98
CA ASP A 120 -5.76 17.26 2.72
C ASP A 120 -6.27 16.20 1.74
N GLN A 121 -5.53 15.94 0.66
CA GLN A 121 -5.86 14.88 -0.29
C GLN A 121 -5.80 13.50 0.40
N SER A 122 -4.79 13.27 1.24
CA SER A 122 -4.68 12.04 2.04
C SER A 122 -5.93 11.81 2.89
N ARG A 123 -6.35 12.83 3.67
CA ARG A 123 -7.55 12.78 4.50
C ARG A 123 -8.78 12.44 3.68
N SER A 124 -9.03 13.20 2.60
CA SER A 124 -10.22 13.03 1.77
C SER A 124 -10.31 11.62 1.17
N VAL A 125 -9.19 11.08 0.69
CA VAL A 125 -9.14 9.74 0.09
C VAL A 125 -9.33 8.65 1.13
N LEU A 126 -8.76 8.79 2.33
CA LEU A 126 -8.93 7.82 3.40
C LEU A 126 -10.35 7.82 3.97
N GLU A 127 -10.98 8.99 4.09
CA GLU A 127 -12.40 9.10 4.47
C GLU A 127 -13.31 8.40 3.44
N ARG A 128 -12.99 8.51 2.15
CA ARG A 128 -13.67 7.74 1.10
C ARG A 128 -13.45 6.23 1.25
N ALA A 129 -12.26 5.79 1.65
CA ALA A 129 -11.99 4.38 1.92
C ALA A 129 -12.90 3.85 3.05
N LEU A 130 -13.07 4.64 4.11
CA LEU A 130 -13.99 4.32 5.20
C LEU A 130 -15.47 4.41 4.80
N ALA A 131 -15.84 5.30 3.88
CA ALA A 131 -17.19 5.34 3.33
C ALA A 131 -17.52 4.05 2.54
N LEU A 132 -16.54 3.45 1.86
CA LEU A 132 -16.69 2.16 1.18
C LEU A 132 -16.69 0.98 2.15
N ASN A 133 -15.82 1.01 3.16
CA ASN A 133 -15.75 -0.01 4.19
C ASN A 133 -15.48 0.63 5.58
N PRO A 134 -16.53 0.87 6.39
CA PRO A 134 -16.39 1.52 7.69
C PRO A 134 -15.55 0.73 8.70
N ARG A 135 -15.35 -0.58 8.48
CA ARG A 135 -14.59 -1.48 9.36
C ARG A 135 -13.19 -1.79 8.81
N HIS A 136 -12.69 -0.99 7.86
CA HIS A 136 -11.39 -1.22 7.26
C HIS A 136 -10.26 -0.81 8.20
N HIS A 137 -9.64 -1.79 8.87
CA HIS A 137 -8.62 -1.55 9.89
C HIS A 137 -7.43 -0.70 9.37
N LEU A 138 -6.93 -0.96 8.15
CA LEU A 138 -5.83 -0.15 7.58
C LEU A 138 -6.23 1.30 7.30
N ALA A 139 -7.51 1.57 7.00
CA ALA A 139 -7.95 2.94 6.72
C ALA A 139 -8.01 3.76 8.01
N HIS A 140 -8.54 3.16 9.08
CA HIS A 140 -8.49 3.72 10.44
C HIS A 140 -7.05 3.96 10.90
N PHE A 141 -6.15 3.00 10.70
CA PHE A 141 -4.73 3.18 11.02
C PHE A 141 -4.10 4.33 10.22
N SER A 142 -4.30 4.36 8.91
CA SER A 142 -3.75 5.41 8.04
C SER A 142 -4.28 6.81 8.40
N LEU A 143 -5.56 6.94 8.76
CA LEU A 143 -6.12 8.20 9.27
C LEU A 143 -5.54 8.56 10.63
N GLY A 144 -5.40 7.58 11.53
CA GLY A 144 -4.77 7.78 12.83
C GLY A 144 -3.34 8.29 12.71
N LYS A 145 -2.54 7.69 11.81
CA LYS A 145 -1.17 8.14 11.51
C LYS A 145 -1.15 9.56 10.90
N LEU A 146 -2.12 9.89 10.04
CA LEU A 146 -2.28 11.25 9.53
C LEU A 146 -2.62 12.25 10.64
N CYS A 147 -3.55 11.91 11.54
CA CYS A 147 -3.90 12.73 12.70
C CYS A 147 -2.70 12.94 13.63
N LEU A 148 -1.86 11.92 13.81
CA LEU A 148 -0.63 12.02 14.61
C LEU A 148 0.36 13.03 14.00
N ILE A 149 0.57 12.95 12.69
CA ILE A 149 1.43 13.89 11.95
C ILE A 149 0.92 15.34 12.07
N LEU A 150 -0.40 15.52 12.03
CA LEU A 150 -1.06 16.83 12.11
C LEU A 150 -1.29 17.34 13.54
N GLY A 151 -0.88 16.60 14.58
CA GLY A 151 -1.01 17.04 15.97
C GLY A 151 -2.36 16.75 16.63
N HIS A 152 -3.26 16.07 15.94
CA HIS A 152 -4.56 15.69 16.47
C HIS A 152 -4.46 14.39 17.28
N TYR A 153 -3.71 14.42 18.38
CA TYR A 153 -3.30 13.22 19.13
C TYR A 153 -4.48 12.42 19.71
N ALA A 154 -5.52 13.09 20.20
CA ALA A 154 -6.72 12.41 20.69
C ALA A 154 -7.42 11.59 19.58
N ALA A 155 -7.62 12.22 18.40
CA ALA A 155 -8.20 11.55 17.24
C ALA A 155 -7.30 10.44 16.68
N ALA A 156 -5.98 10.63 16.74
CA ALA A 156 -5.01 9.60 16.38
C ALA A 156 -5.14 8.37 17.29
N ARG A 157 -5.18 8.58 18.60
CA ARG A 157 -5.36 7.52 19.60
C ARG A 157 -6.63 6.73 19.34
N GLU A 158 -7.76 7.40 19.17
CA GLU A 158 -9.06 6.75 18.90
C GLU A 158 -9.04 5.93 17.61
N SER A 159 -8.53 6.52 16.52
CA SER A 159 -8.50 5.86 15.21
C SER A 159 -7.57 4.64 15.20
N ILE A 160 -6.40 4.72 15.83
CA ILE A 160 -5.43 3.61 15.89
C ILE A 160 -5.92 2.51 16.83
N ALA A 161 -6.53 2.87 17.97
CA ALA A 161 -7.14 1.89 18.88
C ALA A 161 -8.24 1.10 18.16
N LEU A 162 -9.12 1.78 17.42
CA LEU A 162 -10.14 1.13 16.61
C LEU A 162 -9.54 0.23 15.52
N ALA A 163 -8.44 0.66 14.89
CA ALA A 163 -7.73 -0.18 13.91
C ALA A 163 -7.25 -1.51 14.53
N LEU A 164 -6.69 -1.47 15.74
CA LEU A 164 -6.27 -2.66 16.49
C LEU A 164 -7.46 -3.57 16.83
N GLU A 165 -8.57 -3.00 17.30
CA GLU A 165 -9.81 -3.76 17.58
C GLU A 165 -10.37 -4.44 16.33
N LEU A 166 -10.22 -3.80 15.16
CA LEU A 166 -10.64 -4.32 13.86
C LEU A 166 -9.64 -5.32 13.24
N GLY A 167 -8.58 -5.68 13.94
CA GLY A 167 -7.62 -6.70 13.53
C GLY A 167 -6.38 -6.17 12.80
N ALA A 168 -6.03 -4.90 12.96
CA ALA A 168 -4.72 -4.42 12.51
C ALA A 168 -3.58 -5.19 13.22
N PRO A 169 -2.45 -5.42 12.53
CA PRO A 169 -1.31 -6.12 13.13
C PRO A 169 -0.80 -5.39 14.37
N ALA A 170 -0.32 -6.13 15.37
CA ALA A 170 0.16 -5.57 16.65
C ALA A 170 1.28 -4.53 16.49
N ILE A 171 1.98 -4.52 15.34
CA ILE A 171 3.00 -3.52 15.01
C ILE A 171 2.47 -2.09 15.14
N VAL A 172 1.19 -1.84 14.83
CA VAL A 172 0.61 -0.47 14.89
C VAL A 172 0.46 0.07 16.31
N ARG A 173 0.69 -0.76 17.34
CA ARG A 173 0.62 -0.36 18.74
C ARG A 173 1.73 0.65 19.09
N PHE A 174 2.83 0.68 18.36
CA PHE A 174 3.85 1.71 18.51
C PHE A 174 3.30 3.11 18.20
N GLU A 175 2.58 3.28 17.09
CA GLU A 175 1.92 4.55 16.77
C GLU A 175 0.81 4.90 17.78
N LEU A 176 0.12 3.92 18.36
CA LEU A 176 -0.81 4.17 19.47
C LEU A 176 -0.08 4.71 20.70
N GLY A 177 1.05 4.09 21.07
CA GLY A 177 1.90 4.57 22.17
C GLY A 177 2.40 5.99 21.94
N GLN A 178 2.83 6.32 20.72
CA GLN A 178 3.20 7.68 20.34
C GLN A 178 2.02 8.65 20.47
N ALA A 179 0.83 8.27 20.00
CA ALA A 179 -0.37 9.10 20.11
C ALA A 179 -0.71 9.38 21.59
N CYS A 180 -0.62 8.37 22.46
CA CYS A 180 -0.85 8.53 23.89
C CYS A 180 0.22 9.42 24.55
N PHE A 181 1.49 9.20 24.23
CA PHE A 181 2.60 10.00 24.77
C PHE A 181 2.44 11.48 24.42
N LEU A 182 2.12 11.78 23.16
CA LEU A 182 1.92 13.15 22.67
C LEU A 182 0.61 13.78 23.16
N ALA A 183 -0.40 12.96 23.49
CA ALA A 183 -1.61 13.41 24.18
C ALA A 183 -1.39 13.67 25.69
N GLY A 184 -0.22 13.35 26.24
CA GLY A 184 0.09 13.47 27.67
C GLY A 184 -0.41 12.31 28.53
N ASP A 185 -0.92 11.23 27.93
CA ASP A 185 -1.37 10.02 28.61
C ASP A 185 -0.19 9.04 28.75
N GLU A 186 0.69 9.34 29.69
CA GLU A 186 1.93 8.61 29.92
C GLU A 186 1.71 7.15 30.34
N ASP A 187 0.65 6.89 31.11
CA ASP A 187 0.30 5.53 31.55
C ASP A 187 -0.14 4.66 30.38
N ALA A 188 -1.01 5.18 29.50
CA ALA A 188 -1.42 4.46 28.30
C ALA A 188 -0.25 4.29 27.34
N ALA A 189 0.61 5.31 27.18
CA ALA A 189 1.80 5.22 26.34
C ALA A 189 2.74 4.11 26.81
N ARG A 190 3.03 4.08 28.13
CA ARG A 190 3.89 3.05 28.74
C ARG A 190 3.37 1.65 28.48
N ARG A 191 2.08 1.41 28.69
CA ARG A 191 1.46 0.10 28.40
C ARG A 191 1.62 -0.27 26.92
N CYS A 192 1.33 0.65 26.01
CA CYS A 192 1.44 0.39 24.58
C CYS A 192 2.86 -0.01 24.19
N PHE A 193 3.88 0.67 24.72
CA PHE A 193 5.28 0.36 24.44
C PHE A 193 5.76 -0.93 25.11
N SER A 194 5.34 -1.21 26.34
CA SER A 194 5.71 -2.45 27.05
C SER A 194 5.08 -3.71 26.45
N ASP A 195 3.93 -3.58 25.79
CA ASP A 195 3.25 -4.68 25.09
C ASP A 195 3.84 -4.97 23.69
N LEU A 196 4.88 -4.24 23.27
CA LEU A 196 5.61 -4.53 22.05
C LEU A 196 6.62 -5.67 22.29
N PRO A 197 6.80 -6.59 21.33
CA PRO A 197 7.84 -7.62 21.45
C PRO A 197 9.23 -6.98 21.52
N ALA A 198 10.17 -7.65 22.18
CA ALA A 198 11.54 -7.13 22.36
C ALA A 198 12.25 -6.84 21.02
N GLU A 199 11.98 -7.65 20.00
CA GLU A 199 12.38 -7.41 18.60
C GLU A 199 11.17 -6.86 17.82
N TYR A 200 10.80 -5.62 18.13
CA TYR A 200 9.64 -4.96 17.52
C TYR A 200 9.88 -4.54 16.07
N SER A 201 11.07 -4.02 15.75
CA SER A 201 11.38 -3.50 14.43
C SER A 201 12.86 -3.59 14.12
N ASP A 202 13.17 -4.08 12.92
CA ASP A 202 14.53 -4.06 12.36
C ASP A 202 14.96 -2.63 11.95
N GLU A 203 14.01 -1.69 11.89
CA GLU A 203 14.31 -0.28 11.61
C GLU A 203 14.97 0.37 12.82
N GLN A 204 16.24 0.77 12.64
CA GLN A 204 17.07 1.40 13.67
C GLN A 204 16.41 2.64 14.28
N GLU A 205 15.68 3.41 13.48
CA GLU A 205 14.90 4.57 13.91
C GLU A 205 13.81 4.18 14.91
N GLN A 206 12.98 3.19 14.59
CA GLN A 206 11.84 2.81 15.43
C GLN A 206 12.32 2.24 16.76
N SER A 207 13.39 1.45 16.76
CA SER A 207 14.03 0.94 17.97
C SER A 207 14.61 2.08 18.83
N LEU A 208 15.23 3.09 18.21
CA LEU A 208 15.73 4.27 18.90
C LEU A 208 14.60 5.10 19.50
N LEU A 209 13.53 5.37 18.74
CA LEU A 209 12.37 6.12 19.21
C LEU A 209 11.64 5.38 20.34
N LEU A 210 11.46 4.07 20.24
CA LEU A 210 10.88 3.26 21.32
C LEU A 210 11.69 3.38 22.61
N THR A 211 13.01 3.23 22.52
CA THR A 211 13.92 3.39 23.67
C THR A 211 13.87 4.81 24.22
N TYR A 212 13.85 5.82 23.36
CA TYR A 212 13.68 7.22 23.74
C TYR A 212 12.38 7.45 24.54
N TYR A 213 11.24 6.96 24.03
CA TYR A 213 9.96 7.13 24.71
C TYR A 213 9.91 6.38 26.04
N LEU A 214 10.39 5.14 26.09
CA LEU A 214 10.47 4.38 27.34
C LEU A 214 11.38 5.06 28.37
N HIS A 215 12.50 5.65 27.95
CA HIS A 215 13.36 6.43 28.84
C HIS A 215 12.65 7.68 29.37
N ARG A 216 11.97 8.43 28.51
CA ARG A 216 11.17 9.61 28.90
C ARG A 216 10.07 9.26 29.90
N LEU A 217 9.54 8.04 29.83
CA LEU A 217 8.54 7.50 30.75
C LEU A 217 9.17 6.84 32.01
N GLY A 218 10.49 6.87 32.17
CA GLY A 218 11.19 6.25 33.30
C GLY A 218 11.14 4.72 33.31
N ALA A 219 10.83 4.09 32.17
CA ALA A 219 10.69 2.65 32.01
C ALA A 219 11.92 1.97 31.35
N ALA A 220 12.88 2.76 30.86
CA ALA A 220 14.14 2.26 30.30
C ALA A 220 15.32 3.19 30.60
N GLU A 221 16.53 2.63 30.49
CA GLU A 221 17.75 3.41 30.47
C GLU A 221 17.83 4.27 29.20
N ARG A 222 18.71 5.27 29.25
CA ARG A 222 18.94 6.17 28.12
C ARG A 222 19.48 5.38 26.91
N PRO A 223 19.06 5.70 25.67
CA PRO A 223 19.60 5.04 24.50
C PRO A 223 21.12 5.19 24.41
N GLN A 224 21.80 4.10 24.07
CA GLN A 224 23.25 4.04 23.94
C GLN A 224 23.72 4.87 22.73
N ALA A 225 24.93 5.44 22.79
CA ALA A 225 25.49 6.27 21.73
C ALA A 225 25.51 5.60 20.34
N GLY A 226 25.77 4.28 20.29
CA GLY A 226 25.72 3.50 19.06
C GLY A 226 24.32 3.43 18.44
N MET A 227 23.29 3.26 19.27
CA MET A 227 21.89 3.25 18.81
C MET A 227 21.46 4.64 18.33
N ILE A 228 21.85 5.69 19.05
CA ILE A 228 21.58 7.08 18.65
C ILE A 228 22.18 7.34 17.27
N SER A 229 23.48 7.11 17.10
CA SER A 229 24.18 7.34 15.82
C SER A 229 23.58 6.58 14.65
N ALA A 230 23.04 5.37 14.89
CA ALA A 230 22.42 4.54 13.87
C ALA A 230 21.05 5.07 13.40
N GLY A 231 20.21 5.58 14.31
CA GLY A 231 18.86 6.03 13.99
C GLY A 231 18.71 7.54 13.73
N LEU A 232 19.67 8.38 14.13
CA LEU A 232 19.53 9.83 14.15
C LEU A 232 19.22 10.44 12.77
N GLU A 233 19.88 9.96 11.72
CA GLU A 233 19.71 10.52 10.38
C GLU A 233 18.32 10.23 9.81
N ASN A 234 17.75 9.05 10.09
CA ASN A 234 16.40 8.72 9.65
C ASN A 234 15.35 9.62 10.35
N ILE A 235 15.51 9.87 11.65
CA ILE A 235 14.65 10.82 12.39
C ILE A 235 14.75 12.23 11.79
N ARG A 236 15.96 12.68 11.39
CA ARG A 236 16.14 13.97 10.71
C ARG A 236 15.43 14.02 9.36
N MET A 237 15.53 12.95 8.57
CA MET A 237 14.82 12.87 7.29
C MET A 237 13.31 12.93 7.49
N ASP A 238 12.78 12.24 8.50
CA ASP A 238 11.35 12.25 8.82
C ASP A 238 10.89 13.63 9.33
N ALA A 239 11.68 14.29 10.18
CA ALA A 239 11.42 15.67 10.59
C ALA A 239 11.39 16.63 9.38
N ALA A 240 12.39 16.54 8.50
CA ALA A 240 12.45 17.37 7.29
C ALA A 240 11.28 17.12 6.34
N LYS A 241 10.84 15.86 6.22
CA LYS A 241 9.71 15.47 5.38
C LYS A 241 8.39 16.07 5.86
N TYR A 242 8.21 16.23 7.16
CA TYR A 242 7.00 16.76 7.77
C TYR A 242 7.23 18.16 8.37
N ALA A 243 8.15 18.94 7.82
CA ALA A 243 8.66 20.20 8.41
C ALA A 243 7.57 21.18 8.89
N ASP A 244 6.43 21.24 8.19
CA ASP A 244 5.33 22.15 8.48
C ASP A 244 4.26 21.56 9.43
N THR A 245 4.59 20.51 10.18
CA THR A 245 3.64 19.85 11.09
C THR A 245 4.15 19.80 12.52
N THR A 246 3.20 19.73 13.47
CA THR A 246 3.51 19.59 14.90
C THR A 246 4.30 18.33 15.22
N TYR A 247 4.21 17.32 14.37
CA TYR A 247 5.02 16.12 14.49
C TYR A 247 6.49 16.38 14.19
N SER A 248 6.82 17.23 13.21
CA SER A 248 8.19 17.69 13.01
C SER A 248 8.71 18.48 14.20
N ASP A 249 7.89 19.34 14.82
CA ASP A 249 8.29 20.05 16.05
C ASP A 249 8.64 19.07 17.18
N HIS A 250 7.85 18.01 17.34
CA HIS A 250 8.15 16.94 18.27
C HIS A 250 9.45 16.21 17.91
N LEU A 251 9.62 15.80 16.65
CA LEU A 251 10.85 15.14 16.21
C LEU A 251 12.09 16.04 16.40
N ALA A 252 11.96 17.35 16.21
CA ALA A 252 13.03 18.31 16.48
C ALA A 252 13.41 18.33 17.97
N GLN A 253 12.44 18.23 18.88
CA GLN A 253 12.72 18.08 20.31
C GLN A 253 13.38 16.74 20.62
N VAL A 254 12.95 15.65 19.98
CA VAL A 254 13.58 14.33 20.11
C VAL A 254 15.05 14.41 19.69
N LEU A 255 15.31 14.96 18.50
CA LEU A 255 16.66 15.15 17.95
C LEU A 255 17.55 15.96 18.89
N LEU A 256 17.05 17.06 19.44
CA LEU A 256 17.81 17.89 20.39
C LEU A 256 18.26 17.09 21.61
N HIS A 257 17.36 16.30 22.21
CA HIS A 257 17.71 15.45 23.35
C HIS A 257 18.75 14.38 22.97
N LEU A 258 18.54 13.71 21.83
CA LEU A 258 19.43 12.67 21.34
C LEU A 258 20.84 13.21 21.05
N GLU A 259 20.96 14.40 20.48
CA GLU A 259 22.24 15.06 20.19
C GLU A 259 22.96 15.50 21.47
N GLN A 260 22.25 16.09 22.43
CA GLN A 260 22.81 16.41 23.75
C GLN A 260 23.34 15.17 24.46
N TRP A 261 22.59 14.07 24.34
CA TRP A 261 23.00 12.80 24.86
C TRP A 261 24.25 12.29 24.17
N LEU A 262 24.28 12.27 22.84
CA LEU A 262 25.43 11.81 22.08
C LEU A 262 26.70 12.63 22.39
N ALA A 263 26.58 13.94 22.62
CA ALA A 263 27.69 14.80 22.99
C ALA A 263 28.22 14.57 24.42
N ALA A 264 27.42 13.95 25.29
CA ALA A 264 27.76 13.68 26.69
C ALA A 264 28.22 12.23 26.94
N ALA A 265 28.26 11.38 25.91
CA ALA A 265 28.68 9.98 25.96
C ALA A 265 30.15 9.81 25.58
#